data_AF-A0A1R1BAS6-F1
#
_entry.id   AF-A0A1R1BAS6-F1
#
_cell.length_a   1.000
_cell.length_b   1.000
_cell.length_c   1.000
_cell.angle_alpha   90.00
_cell.angle_beta   90.00
_cell.angle_gamma   90.00
#
_symmetry.space_group_name_H-M   'P 1'
#
loop_
_entity.id
_entity.type
_entity.pdbx_description
1 polymer ?
#
loop_
_entity_poly.entity_id
_entity_poly.type
_entity_poly.pdbx_seq_one_letter_code
_entity_poly.pdbx_strand_id
1 'polypeptide(L)' 'MIPVLSLVKFRELRSKEGYFVVTDINGKKIHTTRCKTIDASTFKEKVLDNESASGKYFFFTDIIAAQEAFKVKKCDE' A
#
# COMPACT_ATOMS: atom_id res chain seq x y z
N MET A 1 1.26 -6.82 -9.79
CA MET A 1 1.17 -6.77 -8.32
C MET A 1 2.51 -7.11 -7.73
N ILE A 2 3.10 -6.22 -6.92
CA ILE A 2 4.39 -6.45 -6.25
C ILE A 2 4.17 -6.38 -4.73
N PRO A 3 4.39 -7.45 -3.96
CA PRO A 3 4.28 -7.38 -2.50
C PRO A 3 5.40 -6.52 -1.91
N VAL A 4 5.05 -5.67 -0.96
CA VAL A 4 5.99 -4.75 -0.29
C VAL A 4 6.22 -5.25 1.13
N LEU A 5 7.28 -6.03 1.31
CA LEU A 5 7.58 -6.73 2.57
C LEU A 5 8.66 -6.03 3.41
N SER A 6 9.25 -4.95 2.92
CA SER A 6 10.37 -4.29 3.59
C SER A 6 10.39 -2.80 3.31
N LEU A 7 10.90 -2.04 4.28
CA LEU A 7 11.05 -0.58 4.17
C LEU A 7 11.91 -0.14 2.99
N VAL A 8 12.95 -0.90 2.65
CA VAL A 8 13.81 -0.62 1.48
C VAL A 8 12.98 -0.68 0.20
N LYS A 9 12.27 -1.79 0.00
CA LYS A 9 11.38 -2.00 -1.15
C LYS A 9 10.30 -0.93 -1.23
N PHE A 10 9.71 -0.57 -0.08
CA PHE A 10 8.72 0.49 0.02
C PHE A 10 9.28 1.83 -0.49
N ARG A 11 10.47 2.24 -0.04
CA ARG A 11 11.12 3.49 -0.46
C ARG A 11 11.45 3.50 -1.95
N GLU A 12 11.95 2.38 -2.48
CA GLU A 12 12.21 2.23 -3.92
C GLU A 12 10.95 2.42 -4.76
N LEU A 13 9.84 1.78 -4.35
CA LEU A 13 8.57 1.84 -5.06
C LEU A 13 7.85 3.18 -4.86
N ARG A 14 8.03 3.83 -3.71
CA ARG A 14 7.48 5.17 -3.43
C ARG A 14 8.11 6.25 -4.32
N SER A 15 9.35 6.03 -4.75
CA SER A 15 10.01 6.91 -5.72
C SER A 15 9.53 6.72 -7.17
N LYS A 16 8.71 5.70 -7.43
CA LYS A 16 8.10 5.44 -8.74
C LYS A 16 6.68 6.00 -8.79
N GLU A 17 6.18 6.24 -10.00
CA GLU A 17 4.75 6.45 -10.20
C GLU A 17 3.99 5.13 -10.12
N GLY A 18 2.91 5.13 -9.35
CA GLY A 18 2.07 3.97 -9.13
C GLY A 18 1.18 4.13 -7.90
N TYR A 19 0.70 2.99 -7.43
CA TYR A 19 -0.34 2.89 -6.41
C TYR A 19 0.01 1.81 -5.39
N PHE A 20 -0.16 2.14 -4.11
CA PHE A 20 -0.07 1.20 -3.01
C PHE A 20 -1.48 0.78 -2.57
N VAL A 21 -1.75 -0.51 -2.62
CA VAL A 21 -2.90 -1.12 -1.97
C VAL A 21 -2.49 -1.48 -0.56
N VAL A 22 -3.20 -0.92 0.41
CA VAL A 22 -3.08 -1.31 1.81
C VAL A 22 -4.31 -2.13 2.18
N THR A 23 -4.08 -3.35 2.64
CA THR A 23 -5.13 -4.21 3.20
C THR A 23 -4.86 -4.40 4.67
N ASP A 24 -5.79 -4.02 5.52
CA ASP A 24 -5.68 -4.01 6.98
C ASP A 24 -7.01 -4.47 7.60
N ILE A 25 -7.08 -4.65 8.92
CA ILE A 25 -8.34 -4.97 9.61
C ILE A 25 -9.42 -3.89 9.40
N ASN A 26 -9.00 -2.65 9.15
CA ASN A 26 -9.89 -1.53 8.86
C ASN A 26 -10.40 -1.51 7.40
N GLY A 27 -10.01 -2.50 6.60
CA GLY A 27 -10.42 -2.64 5.20
C GLY A 27 -9.26 -2.48 4.22
N LYS A 28 -9.64 -2.33 2.94
CA LYS A 28 -8.71 -2.19 1.82
C LYS A 28 -8.81 -0.77 1.30
N LYS A 29 -7.68 -0.15 0.95
CA LYS A 29 -7.64 1.17 0.28
C LYS A 29 -6.50 1.24 -0.72
N ILE A 30 -6.72 1.93 -1.84
CA ILE A 30 -5.68 2.24 -2.82
C ILE A 30 -5.19 3.67 -2.59
N HIS A 31 -3.90 3.82 -2.35
CA HIS A 31 -3.22 5.10 -2.18
C HIS A 31 -2.27 5.33 -3.35
N THR A 32 -2.03 6.58 -3.71
CA THR A 32 -0.96 6.93 -4.65
C THR A 32 0.40 6.82 -3.95
N THR A 33 1.50 6.65 -4.70
CA THR A 33 2.85 6.68 -4.12
C THR A 33 3.20 8.01 -3.45
N ARG A 34 2.55 9.09 -3.86
CA ARG A 34 2.70 10.44 -3.31
C ARG A 34 1.74 10.75 -2.15
N CYS A 35 0.89 9.81 -1.76
CA CYS A 35 -0.08 10.01 -0.70
C CYS A 35 0.63 10.27 0.64
N LYS A 36 0.22 11.33 1.35
CA LYS A 36 0.85 11.74 2.62
C LYS A 36 0.57 10.76 3.76
N THR A 37 -0.54 10.04 3.68
CA THR A 37 -0.97 9.08 4.71
C THR A 37 -0.20 7.75 4.65
N ILE A 38 0.45 7.45 3.52
CA ILE A 38 1.30 6.26 3.35
C ILE A 38 2.75 6.65 3.53
N ASP A 39 3.17 6.78 4.78
CA ASP A 39 4.57 7.04 5.15
C ASP A 39 5.32 5.78 5.60
N ALA A 40 6.65 5.84 5.58
CA ALA A 40 7.52 4.78 6.10
C ALA A 40 7.18 4.41 7.55
N SER A 41 6.79 5.39 8.37
CA SER A 41 6.39 5.18 9.76
C SER A 41 5.11 4.32 9.84
N THR A 42 4.07 4.71 9.10
CA THR A 42 2.80 3.98 8.99
C THR A 42 2.98 2.60 8.35
N PHE A 43 3.86 2.48 7.36
CA PHE A 43 4.22 1.21 6.74
C PHE A 43 4.85 0.28 7.78
N LYS A 44 5.83 0.77 8.54
CA LYS A 44 6.50 -0.03 9.59
C LYS A 44 5.49 -0.50 10.63
N GLU A 45 4.65 0.40 11.12
CA GLU A 45 3.67 0.10 12.16
C GLU A 45 2.62 -0.94 11.71
N LYS A 46 2.16 -0.85 10.45
CA LYS A 46 1.12 -1.75 9.91
C LYS A 46 1.64 -3.07 9.35
N VAL A 47 2.84 -3.09 8.77
CA VAL A 47 3.39 -4.26 8.06
C VAL A 47 4.43 -5.01 8.88
N LEU A 48 5.27 -4.30 9.64
CA LEU A 48 6.39 -4.90 10.37
C LEU A 48 6.07 -5.09 11.87
N ASP A 49 5.43 -4.11 12.50
CA ASP A 49 5.12 -4.14 13.93
C ASP A 49 3.82 -4.90 14.23
N ASN A 50 2.82 -4.74 13.37
CA ASN A 50 1.55 -5.47 13.42
C ASN A 50 1.51 -6.72 12.51
N GLU A 51 2.58 -7.53 12.50
CA GLU A 51 2.64 -8.76 11.70
C GLU A 51 1.48 -9.74 12.03
N SER A 52 0.96 -9.67 13.27
CA SER A 52 -0.23 -10.43 13.72
C SER A 52 -1.58 -9.81 13.34
N ALA A 53 -1.63 -8.55 12.90
CA ALA A 53 -2.87 -7.83 12.55
C ALA A 53 -2.93 -7.45 11.05
N SER A 54 -2.60 -8.39 10.16
CA SER A 54 -3.09 -8.46 8.76
C SER A 54 -2.83 -7.28 7.80
N GLY A 55 -1.96 -6.32 8.15
CA GLY A 55 -1.56 -5.21 7.28
C GLY A 55 -0.65 -5.65 6.13
N LYS A 56 -1.18 -5.87 4.92
CA LYS A 56 -0.37 -6.16 3.72
C LYS A 56 -0.35 -4.99 2.76
N TYR A 57 0.82 -4.72 2.20
CA TYR A 57 1.03 -3.70 1.19
C TYR A 57 1.36 -4.34 -0.15
N PHE A 58 0.71 -3.85 -1.19
CA PHE A 58 0.95 -4.27 -2.56
C PHE A 58 1.12 -3.05 -3.45
N PHE A 59 2.08 -3.10 -4.35
CA PHE A 59 2.31 -2.06 -5.32
C PHE A 59 1.76 -2.47 -6.70
N PHE A 60 1.14 -1.50 -7.36
CA PHE A 60 0.63 -1.57 -8.72
C PHE A 60 1.13 -0.37 -9.50
N THR A 61 1.51 -0.58 -10.75
CA THR A 61 1.84 0.51 -11.68
C THR A 61 0.59 1.20 -12.22
N ASP A 62 -0.56 0.51 -12.18
CA ASP A 62 -1.82 0.95 -12.74
C ASP A 62 -2.97 0.85 -11.73
N ILE A 63 -3.84 1.86 -11.71
CA ILE A 63 -4.96 1.95 -10.78
C ILE A 63 -6.08 0.97 -11.12
N ILE A 64 -6.37 0.75 -12.40
CA ILE A 64 -7.41 -0.18 -12.85
C ILE A 64 -7.04 -1.58 -12.40
N ALA A 65 -5.78 -1.99 -12.62
CA ALA A 65 -5.29 -3.27 -12.14
C ALA A 65 -5.42 -3.44 -10.61
N ALA A 66 -5.17 -2.37 -9.84
CA ALA A 66 -5.34 -2.39 -8.39
C ALA A 66 -6.83 -2.49 -7.99
N GLN A 67 -7.70 -1.77 -8.69
CA GLN A 67 -9.15 -1.78 -8.48
C GLN A 67 -9.75 -3.15 -8.81
N GLU A 68 -9.37 -3.77 -9.93
CA GLU A 68 -9.85 -5.09 -10.33
C GLU A 68 -9.39 -6.17 -9.36
N ALA A 69 -8.11 -6.14 -8.95
CA ALA A 69 -7.55 -7.15 -8.05
C ALA A 69 -8.17 -7.11 -6.65
N PHE A 70 -8.46 -5.92 -6.12
CA PHE A 70 -8.93 -5.76 -4.73
C PHE A 70 -10.39 -5.33 -4.59
N LYS A 71 -11.09 -5.08 -5.70
CA LYS A 71 -12.47 -4.56 -5.78
C LYS A 71 -12.72 -3.38 -4.85
N VAL A 72 -11.78 -2.44 -4.84
CA VAL A 72 -11.72 -1.33 -3.89
C VAL A 72 -11.52 -0.02 -4.63
N LYS A 73 -12.09 1.08 -4.12
CA LYS A 73 -11.92 2.41 -4.70
C LYS A 73 -10.61 3.06 -4.25
N LYS A 74 -10.16 4.07 -5.01
CA LYS A 74 -9.05 4.95 -4.60
C LYS A 74 -9.42 5.62 -3.28
N CYS A 75 -8.43 5.86 -2.43
CA CYS A 75 -8.58 6.80 -1.33
C CYS A 75 -8.89 8.17 -1.93
N ASP A 76 -10.10 8.68 -1.68
CA ASP A 76 -10.40 10.10 -1.77
C ASP A 76 -9.55 10.76 -0.68
N GLU A 77 -8.54 11.54 -1.10
CA GLU A 77 -7.72 12.38 -0.21
C GLU A 77 -8.48 13.66 0.16
#